data_AF-A0A1V6PQF1-F1
#
_entry.id   AF-A0A1V6PQF1-F1
#
_cell.length_a   1.000
_cell.length_b   1.000
_cell.length_c   1.000
_cell.angle_alpha   90.00
_cell.angle_beta   90.00
_cell.angle_gamma   90.00
#
_symmetry.space_group_name_H-M   'P 1'
#
loop_
_entity.id
_entity.type
_entity.pdbx_description
1 polymer ?
#
loop_
_entity_poly.entity_id
_entity_poly.type
_entity_poly.pdbx_seq_one_letter_code
_entity_poly.pdbx_strand_id
1 'polypeptide(L)'
;NPIGQDWKQQFEQLRQETSQIKQDIHAVRIASSNVNANGNASGSNRIRSYVDAVKNAPPPTHFLSSHGSASTNPATPSDLIQDRQIIVKLGDSDGIKLFRTRTPAEITKLAEKARMKGAKATYGVTVASVKFVAARQLKSGDISLSLRTAKEAEIMRCHRAY
;
A
#
# COMPACT_ATOMS: atom_id res chain seq x y z
N ASN A 1 46.86 42.04 18.21
CA ASN A 1 45.83 41.72 17.20
C ASN A 1 45.37 40.26 17.41
N PRO A 2 44.42 40.02 18.32
CA PRO A 2 44.08 38.68 18.83
C PRO A 2 43.35 37.77 17.81
N ILE A 3 42.70 38.35 16.80
CA ILE A 3 41.96 37.63 15.73
C ILE A 3 42.90 36.74 14.88
N GLY A 4 44.20 37.02 14.86
CA GLY A 4 45.20 36.33 14.06
C GLY A 4 45.67 34.96 14.60
N GLN A 5 45.37 34.62 15.86
CA GLN A 5 45.78 33.34 16.46
C GLN A 5 44.63 32.32 16.49
N ASP A 6 43.40 32.78 16.75
CA ASP A 6 42.23 31.91 16.80
C ASP A 6 41.95 31.23 15.45
N TRP A 7 42.11 31.95 14.33
CA TRP A 7 41.92 31.34 13.01
C TRP A 7 42.95 30.25 12.71
N LYS A 8 44.18 30.38 13.21
CA LYS A 8 45.22 29.36 13.04
C LYS A 8 44.90 28.11 13.84
N GLN A 9 44.39 28.26 15.06
CA GLN A 9 43.97 27.13 15.88
C GLN A 9 42.76 26.43 15.26
N GLN A 10 41.75 27.17 14.80
CA GLN A 10 40.59 26.62 14.13
C GLN A 10 40.95 25.89 12.83
N PHE A 11 41.91 26.43 12.05
CA PHE A 11 42.36 25.79 10.83
C PHE A 11 43.12 24.48 11.09
N GLU A 12 43.99 24.45 12.11
CA GLU A 12 44.70 23.24 12.49
C GLU A 12 43.75 22.18 13.05
N GLN A 13 42.77 22.60 13.85
CA GLN A 13 41.71 21.72 14.35
C GLN A 13 40.91 21.10 13.19
N LEU A 14 40.47 21.91 12.23
CA LEU A 14 39.74 21.42 11.05
C LEU A 14 40.57 20.44 10.23
N ARG A 15 41.89 20.67 10.12
CA ARG A 15 42.82 19.78 9.42
C ARG A 15 42.93 18.42 10.12
N GLN A 16 42.99 18.41 11.44
CA GLN A 16 43.02 17.19 12.25
C GLN A 16 41.71 16.42 12.13
N GLU A 17 40.56 17.09 12.27
CA GLU A 17 39.24 16.48 12.11
C GLU A 17 39.06 15.86 10.72
N THR A 18 39.49 16.56 9.66
CA THR A 18 39.46 16.04 8.29
C THR A 18 40.34 14.80 8.12
N SER A 19 41.50 14.76 8.78
CA SER A 19 42.38 13.60 8.76
C SER A 19 41.74 12.40 9.47
N GLN A 20 41.10 12.64 10.62
CA GLN A 20 40.40 11.59 11.38
C GLN A 20 39.23 11.01 10.58
N ILE A 21 38.40 11.86 9.98
CA ILE A 21 37.28 11.42 9.13
C ILE A 21 37.77 10.54 7.98
N LYS A 22 38.89 10.90 7.34
CA LYS A 22 39.46 10.09 6.25
C LYS A 22 39.92 8.71 6.74
N GLN A 23 40.50 8.63 7.93
CA GLN A 23 40.91 7.35 8.53
C GLN A 23 39.68 6.50 8.89
N ASP A 24 38.65 7.10 9.49
CA ASP A 24 37.42 6.42 9.86
C ASP A 24 36.67 5.89 8.62
N ILE A 25 36.60 6.68 7.54
CA ILE A 25 36.03 6.24 6.26
C ILE A 25 36.78 5.02 5.71
N HIS A 26 38.11 5.03 5.79
CA HIS A 26 38.92 3.90 5.33
C HIS A 26 38.71 2.66 6.20
N ALA A 27 38.64 2.83 7.52
CA ALA A 27 38.37 1.74 8.47
C ALA A 27 36.96 1.14 8.25
N VAL A 28 35.93 1.99 8.10
CA VAL A 28 34.56 1.56 7.80
C VAL A 28 34.49 0.84 6.46
N ARG A 29 35.22 1.30 5.44
CA ARG A 29 35.28 0.66 4.12
C ARG A 29 35.91 -0.74 4.21
N ILE A 30 37.02 -0.89 4.93
CA ILE A 30 37.67 -2.21 5.16
C ILE A 30 36.75 -3.13 5.97
N ALA A 31 36.13 -2.62 7.04
CA ALA A 31 35.19 -3.40 7.84
C ALA A 31 34.00 -3.86 6.99
N SER A 32 33.45 -2.98 6.16
CA SER A 32 32.32 -3.30 5.25
C SER A 32 32.70 -4.31 4.16
N SER A 33 33.94 -4.27 3.65
CA SER A 33 34.43 -5.29 2.72
C SER A 33 34.65 -6.64 3.40
N ASN A 34 35.04 -6.67 4.68
CA ASN A 34 35.29 -7.91 5.41
C ASN A 34 33.98 -8.58 5.90
N VAL A 35 32.91 -7.82 6.14
CA VAL A 35 31.55 -8.37 6.38
C VAL A 35 31.06 -9.17 5.15
N ASN A 36 31.48 -8.78 3.94
CA ASN A 36 31.19 -9.54 2.72
C ASN A 36 32.11 -10.76 2.47
N ALA A 37 33.23 -10.88 3.20
CA ALA A 37 34.18 -11.99 3.03
C ALA A 37 33.92 -13.15 4.03
N ASN A 38 33.37 -12.86 5.22
CA ASN A 38 33.17 -13.87 6.27
C ASN A 38 31.69 -14.19 6.56
N GLY A 39 30.75 -13.58 5.84
CA GLY A 39 29.31 -13.83 5.95
C GLY A 39 28.79 -14.61 4.75
N ASN A 40 28.88 -15.94 4.82
CA ASN A 40 28.12 -16.90 4.01
C ASN A 40 28.03 -16.61 2.50
N ALA A 41 28.87 -17.28 1.70
CA ALA A 41 28.88 -17.27 0.23
C ALA A 41 27.53 -17.58 -0.47
N SER A 42 26.48 -17.88 0.30
CA SER A 42 25.11 -18.08 -0.17
C SER A 42 24.37 -16.80 -0.59
N GLY A 43 24.74 -15.62 -0.11
CA GLY A 43 24.02 -14.37 -0.42
C GLY A 43 24.45 -13.69 -1.73
N SER A 44 25.76 -13.63 -1.97
CA SER A 44 26.36 -12.95 -3.13
C SER A 44 26.06 -13.67 -4.45
N ASN A 45 26.04 -15.02 -4.43
CA ASN A 45 25.67 -15.83 -5.60
C ASN A 45 24.19 -15.69 -5.95
N ARG A 46 23.31 -15.49 -4.96
CA ARG A 46 21.87 -15.31 -5.16
C ARG A 46 21.56 -14.00 -5.87
N ILE A 47 22.23 -12.92 -5.48
CA ILE A 47 22.02 -11.59 -6.08
C ILE A 47 22.54 -11.58 -7.53
N ARG A 48 23.72 -12.16 -7.81
CA ARG A 48 24.21 -12.30 -9.18
C ARG A 48 23.30 -13.19 -10.03
N SER A 49 22.79 -14.29 -9.47
CA SER A 49 21.83 -15.17 -10.14
C SER A 49 20.55 -14.45 -10.54
N TYR A 50 19.98 -13.58 -9.69
CA TYR A 50 18.81 -12.79 -10.06
C TYR A 50 19.11 -11.80 -11.19
N VAL A 51 20.27 -11.13 -11.14
CA VAL A 51 20.67 -10.16 -12.18
C VAL A 51 20.89 -10.85 -13.53
N ASP A 52 21.54 -12.01 -13.55
CA ASP A 52 21.75 -12.79 -14.78
C ASP A 52 20.45 -13.41 -15.30
N ALA A 53 19.53 -13.81 -14.42
CA ALA A 53 18.21 -14.29 -14.81
C ALA A 53 17.37 -13.18 -15.46
N VAL A 54 17.45 -11.94 -14.96
CA VAL A 54 16.73 -10.79 -15.54
C VAL A 54 17.32 -10.35 -16.88
N LYS A 55 18.65 -10.39 -17.04
CA LYS A 55 19.31 -10.04 -18.31
C LYS A 55 18.97 -11.00 -19.44
N ASN A 56 18.78 -12.27 -19.12
CA ASN A 56 18.44 -13.32 -20.09
C ASN A 56 16.93 -13.63 -20.12
N ALA A 57 16.12 -12.91 -19.34
CA ALA A 57 14.69 -13.09 -19.36
C ALA A 57 14.15 -12.64 -20.72
N PRO A 58 13.28 -13.43 -21.37
CA PRO A 58 12.58 -12.96 -22.55
C PRO A 58 11.79 -11.69 -22.21
N PRO A 59 11.55 -10.79 -23.20
CA PRO A 59 10.67 -9.64 -23.01
C PRO A 59 9.34 -10.10 -22.40
N PRO A 60 8.66 -9.29 -21.58
CA PRO A 60 7.34 -9.65 -21.06
C PRO A 60 6.38 -9.97 -22.21
N THR A 61 6.26 -11.25 -22.53
CA THR A 61 5.35 -11.73 -23.55
C THR A 61 3.99 -11.86 -22.91
N HIS A 62 3.00 -11.14 -23.45
CA HIS A 62 1.60 -11.44 -23.16
C HIS A 62 1.31 -12.85 -23.67
N PHE A 63 1.33 -13.84 -22.78
CA PHE A 63 0.97 -15.21 -23.13
C PHE A 63 -0.52 -15.25 -23.50
N LEU A 64 -0.83 -15.27 -24.79
CA LEU A 64 -2.04 -15.91 -25.28
C LEU A 64 -1.76 -17.42 -25.20
N SER A 65 -2.08 -18.01 -24.05
CA SER A 65 -1.91 -19.44 -23.82
C SER A 65 -2.83 -20.23 -24.77
N SER A 66 -2.25 -21.00 -25.70
CA SER A 66 -2.99 -22.00 -26.48
C SER A 66 -2.83 -23.36 -25.82
N HIS A 67 -3.61 -23.58 -24.77
CA HIS A 67 -3.82 -24.90 -24.18
C HIS A 67 -5.30 -24.94 -23.83
N GLY A 68 -5.96 -26.09 -24.05
CA GLY A 68 -7.39 -26.33 -23.79
C GLY A 68 -7.77 -26.25 -22.31
N SER A 69 -7.49 -25.10 -21.70
CA SER A 69 -7.81 -24.73 -20.34
C SER A 69 -9.20 -24.12 -20.35
N ALA A 70 -10.04 -24.52 -19.41
CA ALA A 70 -11.28 -23.81 -19.07
C ALA A 70 -10.93 -22.46 -18.39
N SER A 71 -10.13 -21.65 -19.07
CA SER A 71 -9.73 -20.32 -18.63
C SER A 71 -10.94 -19.42 -18.72
N THR A 72 -11.38 -18.89 -17.59
CA THR A 72 -12.34 -17.78 -17.58
C THR A 72 -11.73 -16.59 -18.33
N ASN A 73 -12.55 -15.86 -19.07
CA ASN A 73 -12.13 -14.63 -19.73
C ASN A 73 -11.44 -13.69 -18.72
N PRO A 74 -10.42 -12.92 -19.14
CA PRO A 74 -9.83 -11.92 -18.26
C PRO A 74 -10.90 -10.96 -17.75
N ALA A 75 -10.93 -10.72 -16.44
CA ALA A 75 -11.89 -9.83 -15.83
C ALA A 75 -11.81 -8.43 -16.46
N THR A 76 -12.96 -7.91 -16.89
CA THR A 76 -13.00 -6.56 -17.45
C THR A 76 -12.87 -5.52 -16.33
N PRO A 77 -12.44 -4.29 -16.63
CA PRO A 77 -12.45 -3.21 -15.64
C PRO A 77 -13.83 -3.01 -14.99
N SER A 78 -14.91 -3.26 -15.74
CA SER A 78 -16.28 -3.19 -15.25
C SER A 78 -16.59 -4.29 -14.22
N ASP A 79 -16.14 -5.52 -14.46
CA ASP A 79 -16.31 -6.64 -13.53
C ASP A 79 -15.59 -6.33 -12.21
N LEU A 80 -14.36 -5.82 -12.31
CA LEU A 80 -13.58 -5.43 -11.13
C LEU A 80 -14.23 -4.30 -10.31
N ILE A 81 -14.95 -3.38 -10.97
CA ILE A 81 -15.71 -2.33 -10.29
C ILE A 81 -16.93 -2.90 -9.56
N GLN A 82 -17.64 -3.84 -10.19
CA GLN A 82 -18.83 -4.47 -9.60
C GLN A 82 -18.44 -5.35 -8.39
N ASP A 83 -17.34 -6.10 -8.49
CA ASP A 83 -16.86 -6.96 -7.41
C ASP A 83 -16.56 -6.19 -6.12
N ARG A 84 -16.13 -4.93 -6.26
CA ARG A 84 -15.78 -4.02 -5.17
C ARG A 84 -16.97 -3.23 -4.63
N GLN A 85 -18.18 -3.47 -5.13
CA GLN A 85 -19.39 -2.77 -4.69
C GLN A 85 -20.27 -3.64 -3.81
N ILE A 86 -20.88 -2.99 -2.81
CA ILE A 86 -21.98 -3.53 -2.02
C ILE A 86 -23.18 -2.59 -2.11
N ILE A 87 -24.38 -3.16 -2.03
CA ILE A 87 -25.63 -2.40 -2.05
C ILE A 87 -26.29 -2.48 -0.67
N VAL A 88 -26.53 -1.33 -0.07
CA VAL A 88 -27.29 -1.20 1.17
C VAL A 88 -28.73 -0.82 0.82
N LYS A 89 -29.66 -1.67 1.25
CA LYS A 89 -31.10 -1.45 1.10
C LYS A 89 -31.58 -0.51 2.20
N LEU A 90 -32.21 0.61 1.82
CA LEU A 90 -32.76 1.56 2.79
C LEU A 90 -34.18 1.16 3.22
N GLY A 91 -34.99 0.62 2.30
CA GLY A 91 -36.30 0.04 2.60
C GLY A 91 -37.41 1.06 2.89
N ASP A 92 -37.10 2.24 3.41
CA ASP A 92 -38.04 3.29 3.77
C ASP A 92 -37.95 4.53 2.85
N SER A 93 -39.09 5.16 2.59
CA SER A 93 -39.13 6.36 1.73
C SER A 93 -38.41 7.55 2.34
N ASP A 94 -38.38 7.63 3.67
CA ASP A 94 -37.80 8.76 4.39
C ASP A 94 -36.28 8.67 4.40
N GLY A 95 -35.71 7.48 4.61
CA GLY A 95 -34.31 7.19 4.36
C GLY A 95 -33.91 7.53 2.93
N ILE A 96 -34.67 7.10 1.92
CA ILE A 96 -34.38 7.43 0.51
C ILE A 96 -34.32 8.95 0.29
N LYS A 97 -35.31 9.70 0.79
CA LYS A 97 -35.35 11.17 0.67
C LYS A 97 -34.19 11.83 1.41
N LEU A 98 -33.84 11.35 2.60
CA LEU A 98 -32.72 11.86 3.39
C LEU A 98 -31.42 11.74 2.59
N PHE A 99 -31.12 10.57 2.04
CA PHE A 99 -29.89 10.34 1.28
C PHE A 99 -29.86 11.07 -0.07
N ARG A 100 -31.03 11.40 -0.66
CA ARG A 100 -31.12 12.21 -1.90
C ARG A 100 -30.59 13.63 -1.71
N THR A 101 -30.68 14.16 -0.50
CA THR A 101 -30.20 15.51 -0.18
C THR A 101 -28.70 15.54 0.16
N ARG A 102 -28.05 14.38 0.26
CA ARG A 102 -26.63 14.25 0.65
C ARG A 102 -25.73 14.11 -0.57
N THR A 103 -24.56 14.73 -0.47
CA THR A 103 -23.49 14.55 -1.44
C THR A 103 -22.85 13.16 -1.30
N PRO A 104 -22.28 12.60 -2.38
CA PRO A 104 -21.51 11.35 -2.34
C PRO A 104 -20.47 11.27 -1.20
N ALA A 105 -19.79 12.39 -0.93
CA ALA A 105 -18.79 12.49 0.12
C ALA A 105 -19.40 12.37 1.53
N GLU A 106 -20.53 13.03 1.77
CA GLU A 106 -21.25 12.92 3.06
C GLU A 106 -21.76 11.50 3.30
N ILE A 107 -22.31 10.84 2.27
CA ILE A 107 -22.78 9.46 2.35
C ILE A 107 -21.60 8.54 2.70
N THR A 108 -20.46 8.71 2.03
CA THR A 108 -19.24 7.94 2.31
C THR A 108 -18.78 8.15 3.75
N LYS A 109 -18.76 9.40 4.24
CA LYS A 109 -18.39 9.73 5.63
C LYS A 109 -19.34 9.10 6.64
N LEU A 110 -20.66 9.11 6.36
CA LEU A 110 -21.66 8.49 7.22
C LEU A 110 -21.50 6.96 7.26
N ALA A 111 -21.28 6.33 6.11
CA ALA A 111 -21.02 4.90 6.00
C ALA A 111 -19.76 4.49 6.78
N GLU A 112 -18.66 5.25 6.66
CA GLU A 112 -17.43 5.03 7.43
C GLU A 112 -17.65 5.17 8.94
N LYS A 113 -18.42 6.18 9.36
CA LYS A 113 -18.80 6.35 10.77
C LYS A 113 -19.61 5.15 11.28
N ALA A 114 -20.56 4.66 10.49
CA ALA A 114 -21.37 3.50 10.83
C ALA A 114 -20.52 2.22 10.91
N ARG A 115 -19.61 2.01 9.95
CA ARG A 115 -18.66 0.88 9.95
C ARG A 115 -17.79 0.88 11.20
N MET A 116 -17.19 2.02 11.56
CA MET A 116 -16.36 2.13 12.76
C MET A 116 -17.16 1.87 14.04
N LYS A 117 -18.42 2.31 14.09
CA LYS A 117 -19.32 1.99 15.21
C LYS A 117 -19.62 0.50 15.29
N GLY A 118 -19.98 -0.13 14.16
CA GLY A 118 -20.27 -1.56 14.10
C GLY A 118 -19.06 -2.45 14.38
N ALA A 119 -17.88 -2.07 13.90
CA ALA A 119 -16.62 -2.77 14.17
C ALA A 119 -16.29 -2.82 15.67
N LYS A 120 -16.53 -1.72 16.40
CA LYS A 120 -16.33 -1.66 17.85
C LYS A 120 -17.37 -2.48 18.64
N ALA A 121 -18.61 -2.57 18.15
CA ALA A 121 -19.70 -3.17 18.88
C ALA A 121 -19.84 -4.68 18.66
N THR A 122 -19.67 -5.15 17.42
CA THR A 122 -20.16 -6.49 17.03
C THR A 122 -19.20 -7.27 16.15
N TYR A 123 -18.52 -6.60 15.20
CA TYR A 123 -17.87 -7.30 14.08
C TYR A 123 -16.34 -7.38 14.15
N GLY A 124 -15.74 -6.78 15.19
CA GLY A 124 -14.31 -6.91 15.48
C GLY A 124 -13.38 -6.36 14.39
N VAL A 125 -12.15 -6.90 14.37
CA VAL A 125 -11.02 -6.38 13.59
C VAL A 125 -11.26 -6.47 12.07
N THR A 126 -12.00 -7.46 11.60
CA THR A 126 -12.23 -7.70 10.17
C THR A 126 -13.00 -6.55 9.52
N VAL A 127 -14.12 -6.11 10.12
CA VAL A 127 -14.86 -4.93 9.63
C VAL A 127 -14.12 -3.62 9.91
N ALA A 128 -13.26 -3.57 10.94
CA ALA A 128 -12.41 -2.43 11.22
C ALA A 128 -11.39 -2.17 10.09
N SER A 129 -10.89 -3.23 9.44
CA SER A 129 -9.88 -3.14 8.37
C SER A 129 -10.41 -2.61 7.02
N VAL A 130 -11.72 -2.70 6.81
CA VAL A 130 -12.39 -2.30 5.56
C VAL A 130 -12.46 -0.78 5.42
N LYS A 131 -12.48 -0.25 4.19
CA LYS A 131 -12.74 1.17 3.92
C LYS A 131 -13.62 1.38 2.69
N PHE A 132 -14.63 2.22 2.85
CA PHE A 132 -15.42 2.78 1.77
C PHE A 132 -14.67 3.94 1.13
N VAL A 133 -14.53 3.89 -0.20
CA VAL A 133 -13.84 4.93 -0.99
C VAL A 133 -14.80 5.87 -1.69
N ALA A 134 -16.00 5.40 -1.99
CA ALA A 134 -17.04 6.19 -2.62
C ALA A 134 -18.42 5.63 -2.27
N ALA A 135 -19.41 6.50 -2.33
CA ALA A 135 -20.80 6.16 -2.15
C ALA A 135 -21.65 6.94 -3.16
N ARG A 136 -22.72 6.32 -3.65
CA ARG A 136 -23.74 7.02 -4.43
C ARG A 136 -25.10 6.39 -4.18
N GLN A 137 -26.14 7.20 -4.23
CA GLN A 137 -27.51 6.70 -4.26
C GLN A 137 -27.87 6.25 -5.68
N LEU A 138 -28.47 5.07 -5.78
CA LEU A 138 -28.92 4.49 -7.04
C LEU A 138 -30.30 5.05 -7.44
N LYS A 139 -30.67 4.85 -8.71
CA LYS A 139 -32.02 5.20 -9.19
C LYS A 139 -33.13 4.51 -8.39
N SER A 140 -32.86 3.30 -7.88
CA SER A 140 -33.77 2.55 -7.00
C SER A 140 -33.97 3.19 -5.61
N GLY A 141 -33.13 4.16 -5.22
CA GLY A 141 -33.12 4.75 -3.88
C GLY A 141 -32.11 4.11 -2.93
N ASP A 142 -31.63 2.91 -3.23
CA ASP A 142 -30.60 2.22 -2.44
C ASP A 142 -29.24 2.92 -2.48
N ILE A 143 -28.33 2.57 -1.58
CA ILE A 143 -26.96 3.10 -1.56
C ILE A 143 -25.99 2.07 -2.11
N SER A 144 -25.22 2.46 -3.12
CA SER A 144 -24.04 1.72 -3.57
C SER A 144 -22.81 2.26 -2.85
N LEU A 145 -22.10 1.38 -2.16
CA LEU A 145 -20.82 1.67 -1.52
C LEU A 145 -19.72 0.94 -2.28
N SER A 146 -18.66 1.67 -2.63
CA SER A 146 -17.47 1.13 -3.30
C SER A 146 -16.33 0.98 -2.30
N LEU A 147 -15.61 -0.14 -2.40
CA LEU A 147 -14.51 -0.52 -1.53
C LEU A 147 -13.19 -0.55 -2.30
N ARG A 148 -12.06 -0.67 -1.58
CA ARG A 148 -10.74 -0.70 -2.25
C ARG A 148 -10.52 -2.00 -3.02
N THR A 149 -11.00 -3.11 -2.46
CA THR A 149 -10.76 -4.45 -2.98
C THR A 149 -12.01 -5.31 -2.96
N ALA A 150 -12.05 -6.34 -3.81
CA ALA A 150 -13.16 -7.30 -3.85
C ALA A 150 -13.24 -8.09 -2.52
N LYS A 151 -12.09 -8.36 -1.90
CA LYS A 151 -12.01 -9.02 -0.59
C LYS A 151 -12.69 -8.20 0.50
N GLU A 152 -12.51 -6.88 0.51
CA GLU A 152 -13.19 -5.99 1.44
C GLU A 152 -14.70 -5.97 1.21
N ALA A 153 -15.13 -5.96 -0.05
CA ALA A 153 -16.55 -6.03 -0.39
C ALA A 153 -17.18 -7.32 0.12
N GLU A 154 -16.48 -8.45 -0.05
CA GLU A 154 -16.93 -9.75 0.44
C GLU A 154 -17.03 -9.79 1.96
N ILE A 155 -16.03 -9.26 2.67
CA ILE A 155 -16.11 -9.09 4.13
C ILE A 155 -17.42 -8.37 4.49
N MET A 156 -17.72 -7.23 3.86
CA MET A 156 -18.94 -6.49 4.20
C MET A 156 -20.23 -7.21 3.84
N ARG A 157 -20.25 -8.06 2.80
CA ARG A 157 -21.44 -8.87 2.46
C ARG A 157 -21.72 -9.93 3.55
N CYS A 158 -20.69 -10.55 4.10
CA CYS A 158 -20.84 -11.57 5.14
C CYS A 158 -21.30 -11.00 6.49
N HIS A 159 -21.03 -9.72 6.78
CA HIS A 159 -21.31 -9.10 8.08
C HIS A 159 -22.64 -8.33 8.08
N ARG A 160 -23.62 -8.78 7.28
CA ARG A 160 -24.97 -8.20 7.31
C ARG A 160 -25.54 -8.39 8.72
N ALA A 161 -25.78 -7.28 9.41
CA ALA A 161 -26.49 -7.27 10.67
C ALA A 161 -27.85 -7.96 10.48
N TYR A 162 -28.10 -9.01 11.28
CA TYR A 162 -29.45 -9.51 11.53
C TYR A 162 -30.20 -8.50 12.39
#